data_AF-A0A922ZS92-F1
#
_entry.id   AF-A0A922ZS92-F1
#
_cell.length_a   1.000
_cell.length_b   1.000
_cell.length_c   1.000
_cell.angle_alpha   90.00
_cell.angle_beta   90.00
_cell.angle_gamma   90.00
#
_symmetry.space_group_name_H-M   'P 1'
#
loop_
_entity.id
_entity.type
_entity.pdbx_description
1 polymer ?
#
loop_
_entity_poly.entity_id
_entity_poly.type
_entity_poly.pdbx_seq_one_letter_code
_entity_poly.pdbx_strand_id
1 'polypeptide(L)'
;MLTLGIDPGLARIGYGVVSSDGDTVALLDYGCLETHPGTPYPDRLKYIYDSVRRLVRRYKPDAVALESLFFFRNARTVMKVSEARGVIVLAIGTCHVPAFEYTPQQVKQAVSSYGMESKKNVEIAVRQIFGVEEHISPDDTADAIAIALCHTFTGAYREVVLAEETDDCTD
;
A
#
# COMPACT_ATOMS: atom_id res chain seq x y z
N MET A 1 -4.70 12.78 -7.41
CA MET A 1 -3.64 11.94 -6.84
C MET A 1 -4.06 10.49 -6.89
N LEU A 2 -3.24 9.64 -7.50
CA LEU A 2 -3.43 8.21 -7.61
C LEU A 2 -2.42 7.50 -6.70
N THR A 3 -2.92 6.79 -5.70
CA THR A 3 -2.11 6.07 -4.72
C THR A 3 -2.25 4.57 -4.91
N LEU A 4 -1.13 3.87 -4.99
CA LEU A 4 -1.08 2.40 -4.89
C LEU A 4 -0.66 2.00 -3.48
N GLY A 5 -1.57 1.42 -2.70
CA GLY A 5 -1.25 0.81 -1.41
C GLY A 5 -0.80 -0.64 -1.60
N ILE A 6 0.22 -1.08 -0.88
CA ILE A 6 0.74 -2.44 -0.88
C ILE A 6 0.89 -2.93 0.56
N ASP A 7 0.28 -4.08 0.86
CA ASP A 7 0.52 -4.84 2.08
C ASP A 7 1.54 -5.96 1.82
N PRO A 8 2.80 -5.85 2.32
CA PRO A 8 3.87 -6.77 1.97
C PRO A 8 3.74 -8.17 2.60
N GLY A 9 3.90 -9.20 1.77
CA GLY A 9 4.04 -10.58 2.25
C GLY A 9 4.78 -11.48 1.26
N LEU A 10 5.20 -12.66 1.71
CA LEU A 10 5.80 -13.65 0.81
C LEU A 10 4.73 -14.45 0.06
N ALA A 11 3.71 -14.92 0.76
CA ALA A 11 2.68 -15.77 0.18
C ALA A 11 1.57 -14.98 -0.51
N ARG A 12 1.19 -13.86 0.10
CA ARG A 12 0.08 -13.00 -0.30
C ARG A 12 0.57 -11.56 -0.17
N ILE A 13 0.28 -10.75 -1.17
CA ILE A 13 0.58 -9.32 -1.19
C ILE A 13 -0.71 -8.63 -1.61
N GLY A 14 -1.35 -7.95 -0.65
CA GLY A 14 -2.52 -7.14 -0.94
C GLY A 14 -2.12 -5.88 -1.72
N TYR A 15 -2.94 -5.45 -2.66
CA TYR A 15 -2.84 -4.13 -3.29
C TYR A 15 -4.20 -3.43 -3.36
N GLY A 16 -4.18 -2.11 -3.27
CA GLY A 16 -5.34 -1.25 -3.47
C GLY A 16 -4.96 0.00 -4.24
N VAL A 17 -5.79 0.41 -5.19
CA VAL A 17 -5.59 1.59 -6.04
C VAL A 17 -6.68 2.59 -5.71
N VAL A 18 -6.27 3.71 -5.11
CA VAL A 18 -7.18 4.78 -4.68
C VAL A 18 -6.85 6.06 -5.43
N SER A 19 -7.88 6.71 -5.98
CA SER A 19 -7.77 8.05 -6.56
C SER A 19 -8.41 9.06 -5.62
N SER A 20 -7.83 10.26 -5.53
CA SER A 20 -8.43 11.41 -4.88
C SER A 20 -8.26 12.69 -5.70
N ASP A 21 -9.30 13.51 -5.73
CA ASP A 21 -9.29 14.86 -6.28
C ASP A 21 -9.07 15.94 -5.20
N GLY A 22 -8.90 15.54 -3.93
CA GLY A 22 -8.72 16.43 -2.78
C GLY A 22 -9.93 16.49 -1.86
N ASP A 23 -11.14 16.34 -2.41
CA ASP A 23 -12.39 16.37 -1.63
C ASP A 23 -13.00 14.97 -1.49
N THR A 24 -12.80 14.12 -2.51
CA THR A 24 -13.37 12.78 -2.59
C THR A 24 -12.30 11.73 -2.82
N VAL A 25 -12.64 10.48 -2.51
CA VAL A 25 -11.82 9.30 -2.77
C VAL A 25 -12.62 8.27 -3.55
N ALA A 26 -11.96 7.59 -4.49
CA ALA A 26 -12.53 6.52 -5.29
C ALA A 26 -11.62 5.30 -5.27
N LEU A 27 -12.20 4.11 -5.06
CA LEU A 27 -11.51 2.83 -5.16
C LEU A 27 -11.56 2.37 -6.63
N LEU A 28 -10.41 2.33 -7.29
CA LEU A 28 -10.33 2.01 -8.71
C LEU A 28 -10.09 0.52 -8.97
N ASP A 29 -9.27 -0.12 -8.15
CA ASP A 29 -8.93 -1.53 -8.25
C ASP A 29 -8.35 -2.03 -6.93
N TYR A 30 -8.41 -3.32 -6.69
CA TYR A 30 -7.76 -3.99 -5.57
C TYR A 30 -7.63 -5.48 -5.83
N GLY A 31 -6.72 -6.13 -5.14
CA GLY A 31 -6.56 -7.57 -5.25
C GLY A 31 -5.38 -8.10 -4.47
N CYS A 32 -5.11 -9.38 -4.64
CA CYS A 32 -4.02 -10.07 -3.98
C CYS A 32 -3.11 -10.73 -5.02
N LEU A 33 -1.80 -10.51 -4.90
CA LEU A 33 -0.79 -11.27 -5.61
C LEU A 33 -0.40 -12.48 -4.75
N GLU A 34 -0.57 -13.68 -5.29
CA GLU A 34 -0.31 -14.92 -4.57
C GLU A 34 0.89 -15.67 -5.16
N THR A 35 1.75 -16.21 -4.30
CA THR A 35 2.79 -17.15 -4.70
C THR A 35 2.44 -18.57 -4.23
N HIS A 36 2.55 -19.54 -5.13
CA HIS A 36 2.16 -20.92 -4.82
C HIS A 36 3.11 -21.60 -3.81
N PRO A 37 2.57 -22.27 -2.77
CA PRO A 37 3.33 -23.20 -1.95
C PRO A 37 3.99 -24.28 -2.82
N GLY A 38 5.28 -24.54 -2.61
CA GLY A 38 6.06 -25.50 -3.41
C GLY A 38 6.91 -24.87 -4.53
N THR A 39 6.65 -23.61 -4.89
CA THR A 39 7.52 -22.86 -5.80
C THR A 39 8.88 -22.59 -5.12
N PRO A 40 10.03 -22.78 -5.81
CA PRO A 40 11.34 -22.47 -5.25
C PRO A 40 11.40 -21.02 -4.75
N TYR A 41 12.09 -20.82 -3.62
CA TYR A 41 12.10 -19.53 -2.94
C TYR A 41 12.58 -18.35 -3.81
N PRO A 42 13.67 -18.46 -4.59
CA PRO A 42 14.09 -17.40 -5.50
C PRO A 42 13.04 -17.06 -6.56
N ASP A 43 12.31 -18.05 -7.07
CA ASP A 43 11.27 -17.86 -8.08
C ASP A 43 10.05 -17.13 -7.50
N ARG A 44 9.73 -17.37 -6.22
CA ARG A 44 8.71 -16.60 -5.51
C ARG A 44 9.09 -15.13 -5.40
N LEU A 45 10.33 -14.83 -5.01
CA LEU A 45 10.82 -13.45 -4.96
C LEU A 45 10.80 -12.79 -6.34
N LYS A 46 11.22 -13.51 -7.39
CA LYS A 46 11.15 -13.03 -8.78
C LYS A 46 9.71 -12.72 -9.20
N TYR A 47 8.76 -13.60 -8.87
CA TYR A 47 7.34 -13.37 -9.14
C TYR A 47 6.84 -12.09 -8.48
N ILE A 48 7.21 -11.86 -7.22
CA ILE A 48 6.85 -10.65 -6.47
C ILE A 48 7.40 -9.41 -7.19
N TYR A 49 8.69 -9.42 -7.54
CA TYR A 49 9.32 -8.33 -8.29
C TYR A 49 8.57 -8.00 -9.59
N ASP A 50 8.35 -9.00 -10.44
CA ASP A 50 7.72 -8.80 -11.75
C ASP A 50 6.26 -8.37 -11.63
N SER A 51 5.54 -8.87 -10.61
CA SER A 51 4.13 -8.55 -10.39
C SER A 51 3.95 -7.12 -9.86
N VAL A 52 4.74 -6.70 -8.88
CA VAL A 52 4.71 -5.32 -8.37
C VAL A 52 5.13 -4.35 -9.46
N ARG A 53 6.19 -4.64 -10.21
CA ARG A 53 6.62 -3.79 -11.34
C ARG A 53 5.53 -3.65 -12.39
N ARG A 54 4.75 -4.72 -12.63
CA ARG A 54 3.60 -4.69 -13.54
C ARG A 54 2.45 -3.84 -13.00
N LEU A 55 2.12 -3.94 -11.70
CA LEU A 55 1.11 -3.08 -11.07
C LEU A 55 1.49 -1.61 -11.20
N VAL A 56 2.71 -1.24 -10.80
CA VAL A 56 3.19 0.15 -10.87
C VAL A 56 3.15 0.67 -12.30
N ARG A 57 3.59 -0.11 -13.28
CA ARG A 57 3.54 0.28 -14.71
C ARG A 57 2.12 0.35 -15.28
N ARG A 58 1.20 -0.48 -14.79
CA ARG A 58 -0.19 -0.52 -15.24
C ARG A 58 -0.95 0.72 -14.79
N TYR A 59 -0.88 1.03 -13.49
CA TYR A 59 -1.66 2.13 -12.92
C TYR A 59 -0.92 3.47 -12.99
N LYS A 60 0.42 3.47 -13.06
CA LYS A 60 1.25 4.68 -13.01
C LYS A 60 0.85 5.60 -11.85
N PRO A 61 0.88 5.08 -10.61
CA PRO A 61 0.48 5.87 -9.46
C PRO A 61 1.44 7.05 -9.24
N ASP A 62 0.92 8.13 -8.68
CA ASP A 62 1.70 9.29 -8.24
C ASP A 62 2.57 8.92 -7.04
N ALA A 63 2.09 8.00 -6.21
CA ALA A 63 2.79 7.49 -5.03
C ALA A 63 2.44 6.03 -4.72
N VAL A 64 3.40 5.32 -4.14
CA VAL A 64 3.18 3.98 -3.55
C VAL A 64 3.27 4.07 -2.03
N ALA A 65 2.26 3.54 -1.35
CA ALA A 65 2.20 3.47 0.11
C ALA A 65 2.40 2.03 0.58
N LEU A 66 3.25 1.83 1.59
CA LEU A 66 3.62 0.52 2.14
C LEU A 66 3.35 0.50 3.65
N GLU A 67 2.91 -0.65 4.17
CA GLU A 67 3.00 -0.89 5.61
C GLU A 67 4.46 -1.08 6.03
N SER A 68 4.80 -0.47 7.16
CA SER A 68 6.09 -0.67 7.82
C SER A 68 6.06 -1.90 8.72
N LEU A 69 7.15 -2.66 8.70
CA LEU A 69 7.30 -3.90 9.45
C LEU A 69 7.55 -3.61 10.94
N PHE A 70 6.52 -3.25 11.69
CA PHE A 70 6.58 -3.12 13.14
C PHE A 70 5.85 -4.31 13.76
N PHE A 71 6.56 -5.08 14.60
CA PHE A 71 6.07 -6.20 15.43
C PHE A 71 5.99 -7.58 14.78
N PHE A 72 7.11 -8.33 14.88
CA PHE A 72 7.09 -9.78 14.65
C PHE A 72 7.52 -10.54 15.91
N ARG A 73 6.65 -11.44 16.38
CA ARG A 73 6.96 -12.39 17.46
C ARG A 73 7.81 -13.58 16.98
N ASN A 74 7.85 -13.84 15.68
CA ASN A 74 8.55 -14.99 15.10
C ASN A 74 9.64 -14.55 14.10
N ALA A 75 10.90 -14.68 14.54
CA ALA A 75 12.09 -14.29 13.79
C ALA A 75 12.19 -14.96 12.40
N ARG A 76 11.74 -16.21 12.24
CA ARG A 76 11.88 -16.93 10.98
C ARG A 76 10.89 -16.49 9.91
N THR A 77 9.66 -16.17 10.33
CA THR A 77 8.63 -15.66 9.42
C THR A 77 8.95 -14.24 8.99
N VAL A 78 9.41 -13.40 9.92
CA VAL A 78 9.76 -12.00 9.59
C VAL A 78 10.87 -11.92 8.57
N MET A 79 11.93 -12.74 8.67
CA MET A 79 13.04 -12.69 7.70
C MET A 79 12.55 -12.84 6.25
N LYS A 80 11.67 -13.82 6.00
CA LYS A 80 11.11 -14.07 4.67
C LYS A 80 10.20 -12.93 4.18
N VAL A 81 9.42 -12.34 5.09
CA VAL A 81 8.57 -11.18 4.76
C VAL A 81 9.43 -9.95 4.50
N SER A 82 10.49 -9.73 5.28
CA SER A 82 11.47 -8.65 5.08
C SER A 82 12.19 -8.76 3.75
N GLU A 83 12.59 -9.97 3.34
CA GLU A 83 13.19 -10.22 2.02
C GLU A 83 12.20 -9.93 0.89
N ALA A 84 10.95 -10.42 0.98
CA ALA A 84 9.90 -10.10 0.02
C ALA A 84 9.64 -8.57 -0.06
N ARG A 85 9.61 -7.89 1.09
CA ARG A 85 9.48 -6.44 1.17
C ARG A 85 10.64 -5.71 0.49
N GLY A 86 11.89 -6.15 0.72
CA GLY A 86 13.05 -5.58 0.04
C GLY A 86 12.91 -5.65 -1.48
N VAL A 87 12.38 -6.77 -1.98
CA VAL A 87 12.07 -6.94 -3.41
C VAL A 87 10.94 -6.03 -3.89
N ILE A 88 9.89 -5.84 -3.09
CA ILE A 88 8.79 -4.91 -3.38
C ILE A 88 9.33 -3.48 -3.51
N VAL A 89 10.12 -3.02 -2.53
CA VAL A 89 10.74 -1.69 -2.53
C VAL A 89 11.67 -1.51 -3.73
N LEU A 90 12.47 -2.52 -4.06
CA LEU A 90 13.30 -2.50 -5.27
C LEU A 90 12.45 -2.37 -6.55
N ALA A 91 11.36 -3.12 -6.67
CA ALA A 91 10.47 -3.06 -7.83
C ALA A 91 9.88 -1.65 -8.01
N ILE A 92 9.44 -1.01 -6.93
CA ILE A 92 8.94 0.37 -6.92
C ILE A 92 10.04 1.34 -7.33
N GLY A 93 11.23 1.25 -6.72
CA GLY A 93 12.37 2.10 -7.03
C GLY A 93 12.80 2.02 -8.50
N THR A 94 12.75 0.84 -9.12
CA THR A 94 13.06 0.68 -10.55
C THR A 94 12.03 1.36 -11.49
N CYS A 95 10.87 1.74 -10.96
CA CYS A 95 9.84 2.48 -11.70
C CYS A 95 9.92 4.00 -11.46
N HIS A 96 10.83 4.48 -10.61
CA HIS A 96 10.98 5.89 -10.24
C HIS A 96 9.68 6.53 -9.71
N VAL A 97 8.92 5.77 -8.92
CA VAL A 97 7.73 6.28 -8.22
C VAL A 97 8.06 6.48 -6.74
N PRO A 98 7.70 7.64 -6.14
CA PRO A 98 7.86 7.88 -4.72
C PRO A 98 7.19 6.80 -3.86
N ALA A 99 7.91 6.31 -2.84
CA ALA A 99 7.43 5.30 -1.91
C ALA A 99 7.37 5.86 -0.48
N PHE A 100 6.27 5.63 0.21
CA PHE A 100 6.02 6.10 1.57
C PHE A 100 5.67 4.94 2.50
N GLU A 101 6.08 5.04 3.76
CA GLU A 101 5.89 3.99 4.75
C GLU A 101 5.00 4.46 5.90
N TYR A 102 4.07 3.60 6.30
CA TYR A 102 3.13 3.89 7.39
C TYR A 102 3.13 2.76 8.42
N THR A 103 3.08 3.13 9.70
CA THR A 103 2.90 2.16 10.79
C THR A 103 1.47 1.63 10.80
N PRO A 104 1.24 0.40 11.29
CA PRO A 104 -0.11 -0.11 11.49
C PRO A 104 -0.99 0.84 12.33
N GLN A 105 -0.38 1.58 13.25
CA GLN A 105 -1.07 2.60 14.05
C GLN A 105 -1.48 3.82 13.20
N GLN A 106 -0.59 4.35 12.35
CA GLN A 106 -0.92 5.45 11.45
C GLN A 106 -2.03 5.07 10.47
N VAL A 107 -1.99 3.85 9.91
CA VAL A 107 -3.04 3.35 9.01
C VAL A 107 -4.38 3.32 9.74
N LYS A 108 -4.43 2.69 10.92
CA LYS A 108 -5.65 2.64 11.75
C LYS A 108 -6.16 4.03 12.13
N GLN A 109 -5.27 4.93 12.54
CA GLN A 109 -5.64 6.30 12.91
C GLN A 109 -6.20 7.07 11.72
N ALA A 110 -5.62 6.95 10.53
CA ALA A 110 -6.07 7.67 9.35
C ALA A 110 -7.48 7.24 8.92
N VAL A 111 -7.76 5.93 8.86
CA VAL A 111 -9.08 5.44 8.45
C VAL A 111 -10.15 5.60 9.55
N SER A 112 -9.75 5.58 10.83
CA SER A 112 -10.69 5.82 11.95
C SER A 112 -11.05 7.30 12.10
N SER A 113 -10.09 8.21 11.93
CA SER A 113 -10.33 9.66 12.09
C SER A 113 -11.27 10.23 11.02
N TYR A 114 -11.38 9.57 9.88
CA TYR A 114 -12.30 9.95 8.79
C TYR A 114 -13.77 9.56 9.04
N GLY A 115 -14.14 9.16 10.28
CA GLY A 115 -15.54 9.03 10.71
C GLY A 115 -15.89 7.83 11.60
N MET A 116 -14.94 7.11 12.21
CA MET A 116 -15.19 5.85 12.94
C MET A 116 -14.49 5.76 14.30
N GLU A 117 -15.17 5.13 15.27
CA GLU A 117 -14.58 4.79 16.57
C GLU A 117 -13.35 3.88 16.42
N SER A 118 -12.29 4.18 17.20
CA SER A 118 -10.95 3.57 17.19
C SER A 118 -10.86 2.06 17.49
N LYS A 119 -12.00 1.36 17.53
CA LYS A 119 -12.13 -0.08 17.83
C LYS A 119 -12.70 -0.91 16.68
N LYS A 120 -13.07 -0.31 15.54
CA LYS A 120 -13.62 -1.04 14.39
C LYS A 120 -12.52 -1.65 13.51
N ASN A 121 -12.87 -2.78 12.88
CA ASN A 121 -12.02 -3.48 11.91
C ASN A 121 -11.72 -2.56 10.71
N VAL A 122 -10.49 -2.60 10.18
CA VAL A 122 -10.03 -1.81 9.04
C VAL A 122 -10.94 -2.01 7.83
N GLU A 123 -11.37 -3.25 7.57
CA GLU A 123 -12.30 -3.59 6.47
C GLU A 123 -13.63 -2.84 6.55
N ILE A 124 -14.21 -2.71 7.76
CA ILE A 124 -15.47 -1.99 7.97
C ILE A 124 -15.29 -0.52 7.63
N ALA A 125 -14.18 0.09 8.08
CA ALA A 125 -13.91 1.50 7.80
C ALA A 125 -13.73 1.75 6.29
N VAL A 126 -12.98 0.90 5.61
CA VAL A 126 -12.77 0.99 4.15
C VAL A 126 -14.10 0.89 3.40
N ARG A 127 -14.96 -0.07 3.77
CA ARG A 127 -16.28 -0.22 3.16
C ARG A 127 -17.18 0.98 3.34
N GLN A 128 -17.16 1.58 4.53
CA GLN A 128 -17.98 2.76 4.81
C GLN A 128 -17.49 3.98 4.03
N ILE A 129 -16.17 4.15 3.88
CA ILE A 129 -15.58 5.22 3.06
C ILE A 129 -16.03 5.10 1.60
N PHE A 130 -16.07 3.89 1.05
CA PHE A 130 -16.46 3.66 -0.34
C PHE A 130 -17.94 3.30 -0.57
N GLY A 131 -18.76 3.27 0.49
CA GLY A 131 -20.18 2.92 0.41
C GLY A 131 -20.46 1.48 -0.04
N VAL A 132 -19.60 0.52 0.31
CA VAL A 132 -19.70 -0.88 -0.12
C VAL A 132 -20.35 -1.76 0.97
N GLU A 133 -21.51 -2.34 0.66
CA GLU A 133 -22.22 -3.27 1.55
C GLU A 133 -21.71 -4.71 1.51
N GLU A 134 -20.88 -5.04 0.52
CA GLU A 134 -20.27 -6.36 0.38
C GLU A 134 -18.91 -6.44 1.05
N HIS A 135 -18.52 -7.64 1.46
CA HIS A 135 -17.20 -7.90 2.03
C HIS A 135 -16.12 -7.68 0.97
N ILE A 136 -15.05 -6.97 1.35
CA ILE A 136 -13.90 -6.77 0.47
C ILE A 136 -13.08 -8.06 0.46
N SER A 137 -13.20 -8.81 -0.64
CA SER A 137 -12.50 -10.09 -0.83
C SER A 137 -11.38 -9.93 -1.87
N PRO A 138 -10.19 -10.52 -1.67
CA PRO A 138 -9.79 -11.35 -0.52
C PRO A 138 -9.60 -10.57 0.79
N ASP A 139 -9.78 -11.24 1.94
CA ASP A 139 -9.71 -10.67 3.30
C ASP A 139 -8.45 -9.79 3.55
N ASP A 140 -7.33 -10.10 2.90
CA ASP A 140 -6.04 -9.40 3.06
C ASP A 140 -5.91 -8.13 2.17
N THR A 141 -6.95 -7.72 1.45
CA THR A 141 -6.87 -6.54 0.56
C THR A 141 -7.38 -5.26 1.22
N ALA A 142 -8.18 -5.38 2.28
CA ALA A 142 -8.65 -4.24 3.05
C ALA A 142 -7.49 -3.43 3.65
N ASP A 143 -6.44 -4.10 4.14
CA ASP A 143 -5.25 -3.43 4.69
C ASP A 143 -4.51 -2.65 3.61
N ALA A 144 -4.34 -3.21 2.41
CA ALA A 144 -3.71 -2.52 1.28
C ALA A 144 -4.51 -1.28 0.85
N ILE A 145 -5.84 -1.35 0.84
CA ILE A 145 -6.68 -0.19 0.56
C ILE A 145 -6.55 0.87 1.68
N ALA A 146 -6.53 0.44 2.94
CA ALA A 146 -6.36 1.33 4.07
C ALA A 146 -5.00 2.02 4.07
N ILE A 147 -3.94 1.34 3.63
CA ILE A 147 -2.60 1.92 3.45
C ILE A 147 -2.63 3.01 2.36
N ALA A 148 -3.31 2.77 1.23
CA ALA A 148 -3.49 3.77 0.19
C ALA A 148 -4.28 5.00 0.70
N LEU A 149 -5.34 4.77 1.46
CA LEU A 149 -6.13 5.82 2.11
C LEU A 149 -5.31 6.61 3.13
N CYS A 150 -4.47 5.94 3.92
CA CYS A 150 -3.60 6.58 4.90
C CYS A 150 -2.68 7.60 4.24
N HIS A 151 -2.03 7.23 3.14
CA HIS A 151 -1.22 8.17 2.36
C HIS A 151 -2.05 9.32 1.79
N THR A 152 -3.22 8.98 1.24
CA THR A 152 -4.14 9.96 0.66
C THR A 152 -4.59 11.01 1.67
N PHE A 153 -4.88 10.61 2.92
CA PHE A 153 -5.35 11.51 3.97
C PHE A 153 -4.24 12.25 4.72
N THR A 154 -3.02 11.70 4.78
CA THR A 154 -1.90 12.36 5.47
C THR A 154 -1.27 13.48 4.65
N GLY A 155 -1.52 13.54 3.34
CA GLY A 155 -1.04 14.64 2.49
C GLY A 155 0.48 14.66 2.25
N ALA A 156 1.21 13.63 2.69
CA ALA A 156 2.68 13.55 2.61
C ALA A 156 3.23 13.76 1.18
N TYR A 157 2.46 13.38 0.15
CA TYR A 157 2.84 13.64 -1.24
C TYR A 157 2.86 15.12 -1.61
N ARG A 158 1.91 15.92 -1.09
CA ARG A 158 1.89 17.37 -1.34
C ARG A 158 3.15 18.05 -0.81
N GLU A 159 3.68 17.59 0.33
CA GLU A 159 4.91 18.14 0.90
C GLU A 159 6.14 17.87 0.01
N VAL A 160 6.21 16.69 -0.62
CA VAL A 160 7.30 16.35 -1.55
C VAL A 160 7.23 17.20 -2.82
N VAL A 161 6.05 17.33 -3.43
CA VAL A 161 5.87 18.17 -4.64
C VAL A 161 6.22 19.64 -4.35
N LEU A 162 5.77 20.17 -3.22
CA LEU A 162 6.09 21.55 -2.82
C LEU A 162 7.59 21.75 -2.57
N ALA A 163 8.30 20.74 -2.07
CA ALA A 163 9.74 20.82 -1.87
C ALA A 163 10.51 20.81 -3.21
N GLU A 164 10.09 20.00 -4.19
CA GLU A 164 10.68 19.96 -5.54
C GLU A 164 10.44 21.27 -6.31
N GLU A 165 9.27 21.90 -6.16
CA GLU A 165 8.97 23.21 -6.79
C GLU A 165 9.81 24.36 -6.19
N THR A 166 10.23 24.27 -4.93
CA THR A 166 11.06 25.31 -4.29
C THR A 166 12.54 25.22 -4.66
N ASP A 167 13.07 24.04 -4.98
CA ASP A 167 14.46 23.85 -5.39
C ASP A 167 14.73 24.34 -6.83
N ASP A 168 13.70 24.42 -7.68
CA ASP A 168 13.81 24.92 -9.08
C ASP A 168 13.85 26.46 -9.17
N CYS A 169 13.73 27.17 -8.04
CA CYS A 169 13.80 28.64 -7.97
C CYS A 169 15.13 29.19 -7.41
N THR A 170 16.12 28.33 -7.18
CA THR A 170 17.47 28.74 -6.74
C THR A 170 18.53 28.38 -7.78
N ASP A 171 18.57 29.18 -8.86
CA ASP A 171 19.73 29.35 -9.75
C ASP A 171 20.23 30.80 -9.68
#